data_AF-A0A817RD85-F1
#
_entry.id   AF-A0A817RD85-F1
#
_cell.length_a   1.000
_cell.length_b   1.000
_cell.length_c   1.000
_cell.angle_alpha   90.00
_cell.angle_beta   90.00
_cell.angle_gamma   90.00
#
_symmetry.space_group_name_H-M   'P 1'
#
loop_
_entity.id
_entity.type
_entity.pdbx_description
1 polymer ?
#
loop_
_entity_poly.entity_id
_entity_poly.type
_entity_poly.pdbx_seq_one_letter_code
_entity_poly.pdbx_strand_id
1 'polypeptide(L)'
;MHYRDYDITSESDLLKSVCPMCKEYVDPKTCGFNNCWWRIDGTQKEGGKPPKSIKSEWRYADNAYHYFDEKLSGTTSWLRLTFECVKNKPLL
;
A
#
# COMPACT_ATOMS: atom_id res chain seq x y z
N MET A 1 1.28 17.04 9.32
CA MET A 1 1.00 15.63 9.68
C MET A 1 2.08 14.78 9.05
N HIS A 2 2.79 13.96 9.82
CA HIS A 2 3.79 13.02 9.28
C HIS A 2 3.10 11.69 8.98
N TYR A 3 2.95 11.37 7.70
CA TYR A 3 2.52 10.07 7.22
C TYR A 3 3.76 9.17 7.12
N ARG A 4 3.58 7.86 7.30
CA ARG A 4 4.52 6.89 6.74
C ARG A 4 3.93 6.40 5.42
N ASP A 5 4.70 6.55 4.37
CA ASP A 5 4.43 6.04 3.04
C ASP A 5 5.29 4.80 2.78
N TYR A 6 4.69 3.82 2.09
CA TYR A 6 5.41 2.68 1.56
C TYR A 6 4.97 2.49 0.10
N ASP A 7 5.91 2.64 -0.81
CA ASP A 7 5.67 2.42 -2.24
C ASP A 7 6.19 1.03 -2.64
N ILE A 8 5.26 0.11 -2.84
CA ILE A 8 5.61 -1.28 -3.20
C ILE A 8 6.18 -1.41 -4.61
N THR A 9 6.12 -0.34 -5.41
CA THR A 9 6.66 -0.27 -6.77
C THR A 9 8.02 0.44 -6.83
N SER A 10 8.48 1.01 -5.71
CA SER A 10 9.76 1.71 -5.59
C SER A 10 10.90 0.75 -5.25
N GLU A 11 11.93 0.68 -6.10
CA GLU A 11 13.14 -0.13 -5.82
C GLU A 11 13.75 0.16 -4.44
N SER A 12 13.72 1.43 -4.01
CA SER A 12 14.28 1.83 -2.71
C SER A 12 13.52 1.27 -1.50
N ASP A 13 12.22 1.00 -1.65
CA ASP A 13 11.37 0.43 -0.60
C ASP A 13 11.29 -1.10 -0.67
N LEU A 14 11.48 -1.69 -1.86
CA LEU A 14 11.69 -3.12 -2.03
C LEU A 14 12.92 -3.61 -1.25
N LEU A 15 14.01 -2.85 -1.31
CA LEU A 15 15.28 -3.16 -0.61
C LEU A 15 15.18 -3.02 0.92
N LYS A 16 14.09 -2.47 1.46
CA LYS A 16 13.86 -2.38 2.92
C LYS A 16 13.06 -3.57 3.46
N SER A 17 12.53 -4.42 2.58
CA SER A 17 11.71 -5.56 2.95
C SER A 17 12.57 -6.78 3.27
N VAL A 18 12.68 -7.10 4.55
CA VAL A 18 13.40 -8.26 5.05
C VAL A 18 12.54 -9.09 5.99
N CYS A 19 12.74 -10.40 6.00
CA CYS A 19 12.11 -11.27 6.98
C CYS A 19 12.59 -10.91 8.40
N PRO A 20 11.72 -10.66 9.38
CA PRO A 20 12.16 -10.29 10.73
C PRO A 20 12.91 -11.42 11.45
N MET A 21 12.67 -12.68 11.06
CA MET A 21 13.27 -13.88 11.66
C MET A 21 14.66 -14.19 11.09
N CYS A 22 14.79 -14.32 9.76
CA CYS A 22 16.05 -14.71 9.12
C CYS A 22 16.84 -13.55 8.49
N LYS A 23 16.27 -12.33 8.43
CA LYS A 23 16.87 -11.12 7.84
C LYS A 23 17.15 -11.16 6.34
N GLU A 24 16.78 -12.25 5.66
CA GLU A 24 16.85 -12.34 4.20
C GLU A 24 15.89 -11.38 3.52
N TYR A 25 16.27 -10.90 2.34
CA TYR A 25 15.42 -10.06 1.49
C TYR A 25 14.17 -10.83 1.07
N VAL A 26 13.02 -10.14 1.10
CA VAL A 26 11.75 -10.68 0.63
C VAL A 26 11.19 -9.79 -0.45
N ASP A 27 10.59 -10.39 -1.47
CA ASP A 27 9.80 -9.67 -2.47
C ASP A 27 8.43 -9.31 -1.85
N PRO A 28 8.20 -8.04 -1.47
CA PRO A 28 6.97 -7.63 -0.83
C PRO A 28 5.82 -7.70 -1.84
N LYS A 29 4.83 -8.56 -1.59
CA LYS A 29 3.64 -8.67 -2.44
C LYS A 29 2.49 -7.77 -2.02
N THR A 30 2.43 -7.44 -0.74
CA THR A 30 1.35 -6.63 -0.13
C THR A 30 1.80 -6.11 1.23
N CYS A 31 1.02 -5.19 1.79
CA CYS A 31 1.24 -4.65 3.14
C CYS A 31 0.18 -5.16 4.11
N GLY A 32 0.60 -5.46 5.33
CA GLY A 32 -0.31 -5.72 6.46
C GLY A 32 -0.38 -4.48 7.36
N PHE A 33 -1.58 -4.05 7.69
CA PHE A 33 -1.83 -2.93 8.61
C PHE A 33 -2.31 -3.45 9.96
N ASN A 34 -1.90 -2.81 11.07
CA ASN A 34 -2.33 -3.16 12.42
C ASN A 34 -2.36 -1.91 13.31
N ASN A 35 -3.46 -1.72 14.05
CA ASN A 35 -3.67 -0.61 14.98
C ASN A 35 -3.35 0.78 14.40
N CYS A 36 -3.73 1.00 13.13
CA CYS A 36 -3.46 2.24 12.40
C CYS A 36 -4.56 2.57 11.40
N TRP A 37 -4.71 3.84 11.07
CA TRP A 37 -5.49 4.26 9.91
C TRP A 37 -4.63 4.15 8.66
N TRP A 38 -5.19 3.61 7.60
CA TRP A 38 -4.50 3.44 6.33
C TRP A 38 -5.40 3.78 5.15
N ARG A 39 -4.79 4.16 4.03
CA ARG A 39 -5.45 4.28 2.73
C ARG A 39 -4.47 3.98 1.61
N ILE A 40 -5.03 3.82 0.41
CA ILE A 40 -4.27 3.61 -0.82
C ILE A 40 -4.31 4.89 -1.64
N ASP A 41 -3.16 5.24 -2.20
CA ASP A 41 -3.01 6.20 -3.28
C ASP A 41 -2.28 5.51 -4.42
N GLY A 42 -2.89 5.40 -5.59
CA GLY A 42 -2.31 4.65 -6.69
C GLY A 42 -2.71 5.17 -8.06
N THR A 43 -1.91 4.80 -9.04
CA THR A 43 -2.15 5.08 -10.46
C THR A 43 -2.19 3.77 -11.22
N GLN A 44 -3.32 3.49 -11.85
CA GLN A 44 -3.60 2.29 -12.60
C GLN A 44 -3.37 2.50 -14.10
N LYS A 45 -2.75 1.52 -14.76
CA LYS A 45 -2.67 1.49 -16.22
C LYS A 45 -3.96 0.91 -16.79
N GLU A 46 -4.66 1.68 -17.63
CA GLU A 46 -5.79 1.18 -18.41
C GLU A 46 -5.38 0.97 -19.88
N GLY A 47 -5.71 -0.18 -20.46
CA GLY A 47 -5.38 -0.49 -21.84
C GLY A 47 -6.05 0.48 -22.83
N GLY A 48 -5.26 1.21 -23.62
CA GLY A 48 -5.76 2.14 -24.63
C GLY A 48 -6.36 3.44 -24.07
N LYS A 49 -6.21 3.71 -22.78
CA LYS A 49 -6.71 4.92 -22.10
C LYS A 49 -5.61 5.57 -21.26
N PRO A 50 -5.74 6.87 -20.92
CA PRO A 50 -4.86 7.49 -19.93
C PRO A 50 -4.91 6.75 -18.59
N PRO A 51 -3.81 6.73 -17.82
CA PRO A 51 -3.79 6.13 -16.49
C PRO A 51 -4.84 6.75 -15.56
N LYS A 52 -5.41 5.92 -14.69
CA LYS A 52 -6.45 6.32 -13.74
C LYS A 52 -5.87 6.45 -12.34
N SER A 53 -6.02 7.63 -11.74
CA SER A 53 -5.69 7.83 -10.33
C SER A 53 -6.82 7.34 -9.43
N ILE A 54 -6.46 6.69 -8.33
CA ILE A 54 -7.39 6.26 -7.30
C ILE A 54 -6.82 6.64 -5.94
N LYS A 55 -7.71 7.16 -5.09
CA LYS A 55 -7.40 7.45 -3.70
C LYS A 55 -8.55 6.93 -2.85
N SER A 56 -8.25 5.99 -1.96
CA SER A 56 -9.29 5.42 -1.11
C SER A 56 -9.55 6.31 0.10
N GLU A 57 -10.73 6.13 0.69
CA GLU A 57 -11.01 6.62 2.04
C GLU A 57 -10.09 5.97 3.08
N TRP A 58 -9.89 6.67 4.19
CA TRP A 58 -9.17 6.14 5.36
C TRP A 58 -9.94 5.02 6.02
N ARG A 59 -9.27 3.89 6.23
CA ARG A 59 -9.80 2.71 6.92
C ARG A 59 -9.00 2.47 8.19
N TYR A 60 -9.67 2.09 9.28
CA TYR A 60 -8.98 1.70 10.50
C TYR A 60 -8.63 0.22 10.41
N ALA A 61 -7.34 -0.09 10.42
CA ALA A 61 -6.85 -1.41 10.73
C ALA A 61 -6.89 -1.53 12.26
N ASP A 62 -7.88 -2.28 12.73
CA ASP A 62 -8.03 -2.73 14.10
C ASP A 62 -6.89 -3.68 14.50
N ASN A 63 -7.18 -4.71 15.31
CA ASN A 63 -6.19 -5.71 15.67
C ASN A 63 -6.10 -6.86 14.64
N ALA A 64 -6.56 -6.66 13.41
CA ALA A 64 -6.46 -7.65 12.33
C ALA A 64 -5.46 -7.23 11.26
N TYR A 65 -4.84 -8.21 10.60
CA TYR A 65 -4.03 -7.98 9.40
C TYR A 65 -4.95 -7.77 8.21
N HIS A 66 -5.12 -6.51 7.81
CA HIS A 66 -5.79 -6.18 6.56
C HIS A 66 -4.77 -6.23 5.44
N TYR A 67 -5.01 -7.11 4.46
CA TYR A 67 -4.18 -7.22 3.26
C TYR A 67 -4.80 -6.43 2.12
N PHE A 68 -3.96 -5.77 1.34
CA PHE A 68 -4.38 -5.31 0.02
C PHE A 68 -4.39 -6.51 -0.93
N ASP A 69 -5.59 -6.88 -1.39
CA ASP A 69 -5.77 -7.95 -2.37
C ASP A 69 -5.81 -7.36 -3.79
N GLU A 70 -4.74 -7.61 -4.55
CA GLU A 70 -4.63 -7.24 -5.96
C GLU A 70 -5.68 -7.94 -6.85
N LYS A 71 -6.17 -9.12 -6.46
CA LYS A 71 -7.19 -9.84 -7.25
C LYS A 71 -8.56 -9.20 -7.11
N LEU A 72 -8.89 -8.67 -5.92
CA LEU A 72 -10.12 -7.91 -5.69
C LEU A 72 -10.14 -6.57 -6.44
N SER A 73 -8.97 -6.01 -6.78
CA SER A 73 -8.87 -4.79 -7.58
C SER A 73 -8.88 -5.03 -9.10
N GLY A 74 -8.98 -6.30 -9.52
CA GLY A 74 -9.18 -6.70 -10.91
C GLY A 74 -7.95 -6.41 -11.78
N THR A 75 -7.05 -7.39 -11.91
CA THR A 75 -5.98 -7.51 -12.92
C THR A 75 -5.54 -6.18 -13.56
N THR A 76 -5.03 -5.24 -12.77
CA THR A 76 -4.61 -3.93 -13.27
C THR A 76 -3.14 -3.72 -12.94
N SER A 77 -2.32 -3.47 -13.96
CA SER A 77 -0.92 -3.10 -13.77
C SER A 77 -0.86 -1.73 -13.08
N TRP A 78 -0.37 -1.68 -11.84
CA TRP A 78 -0.13 -0.43 -11.13
C TRP A 78 1.13 0.24 -11.68
N LEU A 79 1.02 1.51 -12.05
CA LEU A 79 2.19 2.36 -12.35
C LEU A 79 2.81 2.91 -11.06
N ARG A 80 1.98 3.08 -10.03
CA ARG A 80 2.35 3.47 -8.68
C ARG A 80 1.30 2.95 -7.72
N LEU A 81 1.73 2.37 -6.60
CA LEU A 81 0.84 1.96 -5.52
C LEU A 81 1.51 2.30 -4.18
N THR A 82 1.03 3.36 -3.56
CA THR A 82 1.51 3.83 -2.26
C THR A 82 0.47 3.53 -1.19
N PHE A 83 0.93 2.99 -0.07
CA PHE A 83 0.15 2.85 1.13
C PHE A 83 0.52 3.95 2.12
N GLU A 84 -0.46 4.73 2.55
CA GLU A 84 -0.27 5.76 3.56
C GLU A 84 -0.84 5.27 4.89
N CYS A 85 -0.09 5.41 5.99
CA CYS A 85 -0.56 5.05 7.33
C CYS A 85 -0.29 6.12 8.39
N VAL A 86 -1.21 6.23 9.36
CA VAL A 86 -1.15 7.14 10.50
C VAL A 86 -1.75 6.53 11.75
N LYS A 87 -1.32 7.01 12.93
CA LYS A 87 -1.85 6.53 14.21
C LYS A 87 -3.29 7.00 14.49
N ASN A 88 -3.58 8.26 14.19
CA ASN A 88 -4.90 8.88 14.43
C ASN A 88 -5.56 9.24 13.10
N LYS A 89 -6.89 9.09 13.00
CA LYS A 89 -7.64 9.46 11.79
C LYS A 89 -7.32 10.91 11.42
N PRO A 90 -6.93 11.21 10.18
CA PRO A 90 -6.76 12.59 9.76
C PRO A 90 -8.10 13.32 9.84
N LEU A 91 -8.08 14.51 10.42
CA LEU A 91 -9.20 15.45 10.30
C LEU A 91 -9.17 15.97 8.87
N LEU A 92 -10.27 15.77 8.14
CA LEU A 92 -10.46 16.27 6.77
C LEU A 92 -10.35 17.79 6.72
#